data_AF-A0A7J5ZSV9-F1
#
_entry.id   AF-A0A7J5ZSV9-F1
#
_cell.length_a   1.000
_cell.length_b   1.000
_cell.length_c   1.000
_cell.angle_alpha   90.00
_cell.angle_beta   90.00
_cell.angle_gamma   90.00
#
_symmetry.space_group_name_H-M   'P 1'
#
loop_
_entity.id
_entity.type
_entity.pdbx_description
1 polymer ?
#
loop_
_entity_poly.entity_id
_entity_poly.type
_entity_poly.pdbx_seq_one_letter_code
_entity_poly.pdbx_strand_id
1 'polypeptide(L)'
;MNCLSSLCCCPQGLSSEEERQPILGAPESARISRSPTYDSQCRSGRVIVRHVGVTDLDQRFSDFAETFNKQQEHYECMQEKRKTVMYRYRCAPDSSLTECLQKIKDEHDDHQISMQMKGYDFSLAVTPDDPAPDELKRTQENIEELCQAVKAIVAAGTKLEEMINWLLKSEKRLTQKVNTEAKTHQECIRLGGNLRENLREASRAKELSPRYREEARKLFNEVALLSGVNP
;
A
#
# COMPACT_ATOMS: atom_id res chain seq x y z
N MET A 1 -43.58 69.31 -6.51
CA MET A 1 -43.00 69.34 -7.87
C MET A 1 -41.49 69.18 -7.73
N ASN A 2 -40.98 68.02 -8.16
CA ASN A 2 -39.73 67.73 -8.92
C ASN A 2 -38.52 68.66 -8.73
N CYS A 3 -37.25 68.23 -8.68
CA CYS A 3 -36.54 66.97 -8.94
C CYS A 3 -35.06 67.21 -8.52
N LEU A 4 -34.41 66.31 -7.77
CA LEU A 4 -33.39 65.32 -8.18
C LEU A 4 -31.96 65.82 -8.51
N SER A 5 -31.02 65.28 -7.70
CA SER A 5 -29.75 64.61 -8.07
C SER A 5 -28.51 65.42 -8.50
N SER A 6 -27.37 65.23 -7.79
CA SER A 6 -26.23 64.36 -8.20
C SER A 6 -24.81 64.87 -7.78
N LEU A 7 -23.99 63.92 -7.29
CA LEU A 7 -22.52 63.70 -7.46
C LEU A 7 -21.40 64.55 -6.76
N CYS A 8 -20.54 63.79 -6.02
CA CYS A 8 -19.06 63.69 -6.07
C CYS A 8 -18.05 64.61 -5.31
N CYS A 9 -17.07 63.92 -4.66
CA CYS A 9 -15.62 64.17 -4.48
C CYS A 9 -15.02 65.01 -3.31
N CYS A 10 -14.22 64.31 -2.46
CA CYS A 10 -12.90 64.50 -1.75
C CYS A 10 -12.23 65.91 -1.62
N PRO A 11 -11.11 66.21 -0.85
CA PRO A 11 -10.04 65.36 -0.23
C PRO A 11 -9.35 65.87 1.11
N GLN A 12 -8.19 65.25 1.44
CA GLN A 12 -7.06 65.47 2.42
C GLN A 12 -6.70 66.93 2.80
N GLY A 13 -5.99 67.34 3.89
CA GLY A 13 -5.02 66.75 4.85
C GLY A 13 -3.76 67.67 4.97
N LEU A 14 -3.18 67.90 6.18
CA LEU A 14 -1.78 68.39 6.50
C LEU A 14 -1.67 68.70 8.02
N SER A 15 -1.04 67.87 8.88
CA SER A 15 0.38 67.72 9.30
C SER A 15 0.88 68.64 10.44
N SER A 16 1.23 68.07 11.59
CA SER A 16 2.42 68.40 12.42
C SER A 16 2.65 67.31 13.47
N GLU A 17 3.90 66.88 13.62
CA GLU A 17 4.39 65.81 14.50
C GLU A 17 4.52 66.27 15.96
N GLU A 18 4.18 65.40 16.92
CA GLU A 18 4.89 65.26 18.21
C GLU A 18 4.47 63.96 18.93
N GLU A 19 5.45 63.36 19.61
CA GLU A 19 5.51 62.00 20.16
C GLU A 19 4.33 61.56 21.05
N ARG A 20 3.89 60.30 20.87
CA ARG A 20 3.59 59.33 21.96
C ARG A 20 3.30 57.94 21.37
N GLN A 21 4.11 56.95 21.77
CA GLN A 21 3.90 55.53 21.46
C GLN A 21 2.60 55.00 22.12
N PRO A 22 1.80 54.15 21.45
CA PRO A 22 0.86 53.28 22.12
C PRO A 22 1.47 51.89 22.33
N ILE A 23 1.77 51.57 23.59
CA ILE A 23 1.76 50.19 24.08
C ILE A 23 0.33 49.70 23.94
N LEU A 24 0.11 48.59 23.21
CA LEU A 24 -0.91 47.56 23.44
C LEU A 24 -0.89 46.56 22.27
N GLY A 25 -0.13 45.47 22.43
CA GLY A 25 -0.29 44.29 21.59
C GLY A 25 -1.60 43.58 21.95
N ALA A 26 -2.57 43.61 21.04
CA ALA A 26 -3.77 42.79 21.13
C ALA A 26 -3.40 41.29 20.98
N PRO A 27 -4.01 40.37 21.73
CA PRO A 27 -3.76 38.95 21.53
C PRO A 27 -4.50 38.50 20.27
N GLU A 28 -3.74 38.05 19.26
CA GLU A 28 -4.28 37.38 18.08
C GLU A 28 -5.10 36.15 18.50
N SER A 29 -6.37 36.19 18.12
CA SER A 29 -7.35 35.13 18.26
C SER A 29 -6.85 33.83 17.61
N ALA A 30 -6.47 32.84 18.42
CA ALA A 30 -6.22 31.46 18.01
C ALA A 30 -7.54 30.76 17.60
N ARG A 31 -8.16 31.21 16.50
CA ARG A 31 -9.17 30.44 15.78
C ARG A 31 -8.46 29.70 14.67
N ILE A 32 -7.84 28.58 15.03
CA ILE A 32 -7.50 27.54 14.07
C ILE A 32 -8.83 27.03 13.51
N SER A 33 -9.18 27.51 12.32
CA SER A 33 -10.24 26.92 11.51
C SER A 33 -9.82 25.48 11.22
N ARG A 34 -10.42 24.52 11.94
CA ARG A 34 -10.35 23.10 11.55
C ARG A 34 -11.18 22.97 10.29
N SER A 35 -10.53 23.10 9.15
CA SER A 35 -11.00 22.48 7.92
C SER A 35 -11.19 20.98 8.22
N PRO A 36 -12.33 20.38 7.82
CA PRO A 36 -12.43 18.93 7.84
C PRO A 36 -11.48 18.44 6.74
N THR A 37 -10.29 18.02 7.13
CA THR A 37 -9.47 17.15 6.30
C THR A 37 -10.28 15.88 6.10
N TYR A 38 -11.06 15.86 5.03
CA TYR A 38 -11.26 14.65 4.25
C TYR A 38 -9.88 14.26 3.72
N ASP A 39 -9.03 13.75 4.62
CA ASP A 39 -7.87 12.98 4.23
C ASP A 39 -8.39 11.64 3.73
N SER A 40 -8.91 11.67 2.51
CA SER A 40 -8.78 10.57 1.57
C SER A 40 -7.37 10.55 0.97
N GLN A 41 -6.37 11.02 1.73
CA GLN A 41 -4.99 10.65 1.51
C GLN A 41 -4.95 9.13 1.55
N CYS A 42 -4.76 8.56 0.37
CA CYS A 42 -4.38 7.19 0.09
C CYS A 42 -3.72 6.56 1.33
N ARG A 43 -4.50 5.91 2.20
CA ARG A 43 -3.92 5.09 3.27
C ARG A 43 -3.06 4.10 2.50
N SER A 44 -1.74 4.25 2.59
CA SER A 44 -0.82 3.19 2.20
C SER A 44 -1.46 1.89 2.66
N GLY A 45 -1.60 0.90 1.76
CA GLY A 45 -2.34 -0.32 2.07
C GLY A 45 -1.83 -1.07 3.31
N ARG A 46 -0.70 -0.65 3.88
CA ARG A 46 -0.09 -1.16 5.09
C ARG A 46 -0.99 -0.99 6.31
N VAL A 47 -0.95 -1.99 7.17
CA VAL A 47 -1.59 -1.99 8.48
C VAL A 47 -0.70 -1.26 9.47
N ILE A 48 -1.28 -0.30 10.19
CA ILE A 48 -0.66 0.38 11.34
C ILE A 48 -1.45 -0.01 12.58
N VAL A 49 -0.79 -0.69 13.51
CA VAL A 49 -1.41 -1.17 14.74
C VAL A 49 -1.42 -0.09 15.82
N ARG A 50 -2.52 -0.02 16.56
CA ARG A 50 -2.66 0.83 17.73
C ARG A 50 -2.52 0.01 19.00
N HIS A 51 -1.84 0.57 19.99
CA HIS A 51 -1.63 -0.09 21.28
C HIS A 51 -2.96 -0.29 22.03
N VAL A 52 -3.23 -1.53 22.46
CA VAL A 52 -4.46 -1.93 23.18
C VAL A 52 -4.26 -2.17 24.67
N GLY A 53 -3.05 -1.94 25.20
CA GLY A 53 -2.76 -1.95 26.63
C GLY A 53 -2.72 -3.35 27.26
N VAL A 54 -2.57 -4.38 26.43
CA VAL A 54 -2.53 -5.79 26.85
C VAL A 54 -1.39 -6.44 26.09
N THR A 55 -0.27 -6.69 26.77
CA THR A 55 1.02 -7.04 26.15
C THR A 55 0.94 -8.18 25.13
N ASP A 56 0.25 -9.28 25.47
CA ASP A 56 0.12 -10.41 24.55
C ASP A 56 -0.77 -10.11 23.34
N LEU A 57 -1.75 -9.20 23.48
CA LEU A 57 -2.57 -8.76 22.34
C LEU A 57 -1.83 -7.77 21.46
N ASP A 58 -1.06 -6.86 22.06
CA ASP A 58 -0.21 -5.92 21.32
C ASP A 58 0.81 -6.65 20.45
N GLN A 59 1.44 -7.71 20.99
CA GLN A 59 2.34 -8.55 20.21
C GLN A 59 1.60 -9.24 19.07
N ARG A 60 0.43 -9.84 19.32
CA ARG A 60 -0.35 -10.53 18.28
C ARG A 60 -0.79 -9.62 17.15
N PHE A 61 -1.21 -8.38 17.47
CA PHE A 61 -1.51 -7.39 16.44
C PHE A 61 -0.24 -6.99 15.66
N SER A 62 0.89 -6.82 16.35
CA SER A 62 2.17 -6.51 15.70
C SER A 62 2.61 -7.61 14.75
N ASP A 63 2.55 -8.88 15.17
CA ASP A 63 2.90 -10.05 14.34
C ASP A 63 2.01 -10.15 13.11
N PHE A 64 0.70 -9.91 13.28
CA PHE A 64 -0.27 -9.84 12.20
C PHE A 64 0.09 -8.74 11.20
N ALA A 65 0.33 -7.52 11.68
CA ALA A 65 0.63 -6.39 10.83
C ALA A 65 1.95 -6.55 10.08
N GLU A 66 3.00 -7.05 10.74
CA GLU A 66 4.26 -7.37 10.10
C GLU A 66 4.07 -8.41 8.99
N THR A 67 3.35 -9.50 9.28
CA THR A 67 3.11 -10.57 8.31
C THR A 67 2.29 -10.08 7.11
N PHE A 68 1.22 -9.31 7.34
CA PHE A 68 0.41 -8.73 6.25
C PHE A 68 1.21 -7.71 5.43
N ASN A 69 1.93 -6.80 6.08
CA ASN A 69 2.68 -5.75 5.39
C ASN A 69 3.79 -6.35 4.51
N LYS A 70 4.49 -7.39 4.98
CA LYS A 70 5.45 -8.12 4.15
C LYS A 70 4.78 -8.79 2.95
N GLN A 71 3.62 -9.43 3.13
CA GLN A 71 2.88 -10.00 2.00
C GLN A 71 2.49 -8.92 0.97
N GLN A 72 2.04 -7.76 1.43
CA GLN A 72 1.72 -6.64 0.56
C GLN A 72 2.94 -6.11 -0.18
N GLU A 73 4.08 -5.96 0.48
CA GLU A 73 5.34 -5.54 -0.16
C GLU A 73 5.76 -6.53 -1.27
N HIS A 74 5.65 -7.82 -1.01
CA HIS A 74 5.90 -8.83 -2.04
C HIS A 74 4.90 -8.74 -3.19
N TYR A 75 3.62 -8.47 -2.91
CA TYR A 75 2.62 -8.25 -3.95
C TYR A 75 2.90 -6.99 -4.78
N GLU A 76 3.30 -5.89 -4.15
CA GLU A 76 3.71 -4.66 -4.85
C GLU A 76 4.93 -4.91 -5.73
N CYS A 77 5.96 -5.59 -5.21
CA CYS A 77 7.13 -6.02 -5.98
C CYS A 77 6.74 -6.90 -7.17
N MET A 78 5.88 -7.90 -6.97
CA MET A 78 5.39 -8.76 -8.06
C MET A 78 4.76 -7.93 -9.19
N GLN A 79 3.90 -6.98 -8.85
CA GLN A 79 3.23 -6.14 -9.83
C GLN A 79 4.20 -5.17 -10.51
N GLU A 80 5.17 -4.61 -9.79
CA GLU A 80 6.20 -3.73 -10.32
C GLU A 80 7.11 -4.47 -11.31
N LYS A 81 7.61 -5.66 -10.95
CA LYS A 81 8.51 -6.45 -11.80
C LYS A 81 7.79 -6.92 -13.06
N ARG A 82 6.53 -7.36 -12.94
CA ARG A 82 5.69 -7.66 -14.09
C ARG A 82 5.54 -6.45 -15.01
N LYS A 83 5.15 -5.28 -14.48
CA LYS A 83 5.02 -4.04 -15.27
C LYS A 83 6.33 -3.63 -15.94
N THR A 84 7.46 -3.80 -15.25
CA THR A 84 8.79 -3.47 -15.77
C THR A 84 9.12 -4.32 -16.99
N VAL A 85 8.84 -5.63 -16.95
CA VAL A 85 8.99 -6.51 -18.12
C VAL A 85 8.05 -6.08 -19.24
N MET A 86 6.76 -5.82 -18.95
CA MET A 86 5.80 -5.38 -19.96
C MET A 86 6.22 -4.09 -20.66
N TYR A 87 6.69 -3.11 -19.88
CA TYR A 87 7.10 -1.80 -20.40
C TYR A 87 8.30 -1.91 -21.33
N ARG A 88 9.31 -2.70 -20.96
CA ARG A 88 10.55 -2.91 -21.71
C ARG A 88 10.28 -3.36 -23.15
N TYR A 89 9.43 -4.37 -23.30
CA TYR A 89 9.07 -4.96 -24.60
C TYR A 89 7.78 -4.40 -25.21
N ARG A 90 7.34 -3.22 -24.73
CA ARG A 90 6.15 -2.52 -25.23
C ARG A 90 4.92 -3.44 -25.31
N CYS A 91 4.78 -4.33 -24.34
CA CYS A 91 3.61 -5.16 -24.13
C CYS A 91 2.47 -4.29 -23.59
N ALA A 92 1.21 -4.68 -23.82
CA ALA A 92 0.11 -3.91 -23.25
C ALA A 92 0.17 -3.99 -21.71
N PRO A 93 -0.20 -2.94 -20.96
CA PRO A 93 -0.10 -2.96 -19.50
C PRO A 93 -0.84 -4.14 -18.84
N ASP A 94 -1.89 -4.61 -19.50
CA ASP A 94 -2.80 -5.65 -19.01
C ASP A 94 -2.56 -7.00 -19.73
N SER A 95 -1.61 -7.09 -20.66
CA SER A 95 -1.34 -8.33 -21.41
C SER A 95 -0.78 -9.42 -20.52
N SER A 96 -0.99 -10.67 -20.94
CA SER A 96 -0.43 -11.85 -20.30
C SER A 96 1.10 -11.89 -20.43
N LEU A 97 1.78 -12.60 -19.51
CA LEU A 97 3.22 -12.85 -19.65
C LEU A 97 3.51 -13.70 -20.90
N THR A 98 2.57 -14.57 -21.27
CA THR A 98 2.59 -15.37 -22.49
C THR A 98 2.69 -14.51 -23.75
N GLU A 99 1.82 -13.53 -23.90
CA GLU A 99 1.86 -12.58 -25.01
C GLU A 99 3.17 -11.78 -25.02
N CYS A 100 3.62 -11.34 -23.85
CA CYS A 100 4.84 -10.56 -23.75
C CYS A 100 6.09 -11.41 -24.07
N LEU A 101 6.13 -12.68 -23.66
CA LEU A 101 7.21 -13.60 -23.97
C LEU A 101 7.38 -13.82 -25.47
N GLN A 102 6.29 -13.81 -26.24
CA GLN A 102 6.39 -13.89 -27.70
C GLN A 102 7.11 -12.66 -28.27
N LYS A 103 6.79 -11.45 -27.78
CA LYS A 103 7.51 -10.24 -28.20
C LYS A 103 8.98 -10.28 -27.82
N ILE A 104 9.32 -10.79 -26.64
CA ILE A 104 10.70 -10.95 -26.20
C ILE A 104 11.47 -11.85 -27.18
N LYS A 105 10.85 -12.96 -27.63
CA LYS A 105 11.43 -13.86 -28.64
C LYS A 105 11.58 -13.18 -30.00
N ASP A 106 10.60 -12.40 -30.42
CA ASP A 106 10.62 -11.72 -31.72
C ASP A 106 11.68 -10.59 -31.75
N GLU A 107 11.91 -9.90 -30.63
CA GLU A 107 12.95 -8.85 -30.51
C GLU A 107 14.38 -9.40 -30.38
N HIS A 108 14.52 -10.66 -29.98
CA HIS A 108 15.80 -11.34 -29.76
C HIS A 108 15.82 -12.70 -30.48
N ASP A 109 15.57 -12.69 -31.80
CA ASP A 109 15.41 -13.87 -32.64
C ASP A 109 16.70 -14.70 -32.82
N ASP A 110 17.85 -14.09 -32.51
CA ASP A 110 19.16 -14.73 -32.43
C ASP A 110 19.36 -15.56 -31.15
N HIS A 111 18.43 -15.49 -30.19
CA HIS A 111 18.46 -16.24 -28.94
C HIS A 111 17.26 -17.19 -28.81
N GLN A 112 17.54 -18.41 -28.36
CA GLN A 112 16.51 -19.33 -27.88
C GLN A 112 16.08 -18.93 -26.47
N ILE A 113 14.85 -18.43 -26.37
CA ILE A 113 14.27 -17.92 -25.12
C ILE A 113 13.12 -18.82 -24.67
N SER A 114 13.09 -19.21 -23.40
CA SER A 114 12.02 -20.05 -22.84
C SER A 114 11.82 -19.82 -21.35
N MET A 115 10.60 -20.03 -20.87
CA MET A 115 10.36 -20.14 -19.42
C MET A 115 10.78 -21.52 -18.94
N GLN A 116 11.44 -21.57 -17.79
CA GLN A 116 11.78 -22.81 -17.12
C GLN A 116 11.19 -22.82 -15.73
N MET A 117 10.86 -24.02 -15.25
CA MET A 117 10.31 -24.23 -13.93
C MET A 117 10.99 -25.42 -13.25
N LYS A 118 11.40 -25.23 -11.99
CA LYS A 118 11.99 -26.24 -11.14
C LYS A 118 11.34 -26.20 -9.76
N GLY A 119 10.35 -27.09 -9.56
CA GLY A 119 9.54 -27.05 -8.35
C GLY A 119 8.72 -25.76 -8.30
N TYR A 120 8.93 -24.95 -7.26
CA TYR A 120 8.28 -23.63 -7.11
C TYR A 120 9.08 -22.47 -7.70
N ASP A 121 10.29 -22.74 -8.19
CA ASP A 121 11.13 -21.74 -8.81
C ASP A 121 10.85 -21.69 -10.32
N PHE A 122 10.81 -20.49 -10.88
CA PHE A 122 10.75 -20.27 -12.31
C PHE A 122 11.72 -19.19 -12.74
N SER A 123 12.21 -19.29 -13.97
CA SER A 123 13.20 -18.38 -14.55
C SER A 123 13.03 -18.26 -16.06
N LEU A 124 13.69 -17.26 -16.65
CA LEU A 124 13.80 -17.10 -18.09
C LEU A 124 15.17 -17.65 -18.55
N ALA A 125 15.14 -18.71 -19.34
CA ALA A 125 16.34 -19.29 -19.96
C ALA A 125 16.59 -18.67 -21.32
N VAL A 126 17.86 -18.36 -21.59
CA VAL A 126 18.35 -17.71 -22.80
C VAL A 126 19.55 -18.51 -23.32
N THR A 127 19.60 -18.82 -24.62
CA THR A 127 20.72 -19.56 -25.24
C THR A 127 21.03 -19.00 -26.63
N PRO A 128 22.28 -18.70 -26.99
CA PRO A 128 23.47 -18.76 -26.12
C PRO A 128 23.36 -17.76 -24.95
N ASP A 129 23.98 -18.10 -23.83
CA ASP A 129 23.98 -17.27 -22.63
C ASP A 129 25.05 -16.16 -22.68
N ASP A 130 26.07 -16.33 -23.53
CA ASP A 130 27.15 -15.36 -23.72
C ASP A 130 27.47 -15.12 -25.21
N PRO A 131 27.47 -13.86 -25.69
CA PRO A 131 27.04 -12.65 -25.00
C PRO A 131 25.52 -12.41 -25.10
N ALA A 132 24.78 -12.64 -24.01
CA ALA A 132 23.39 -12.19 -23.94
C ALA A 132 23.32 -10.65 -23.84
N PRO A 133 22.43 -10.00 -24.62
CA PRO A 133 22.11 -8.58 -24.51
C PRO A 133 21.80 -8.15 -23.06
N ASP A 134 22.25 -6.96 -22.66
CA ASP A 134 22.00 -6.38 -21.33
C ASP A 134 20.50 -6.32 -21.00
N GLU A 135 19.68 -6.09 -22.03
CA GLU A 135 18.23 -6.07 -21.91
C GLU A 135 17.66 -7.42 -21.50
N LEU A 136 18.15 -8.53 -22.08
CA LEU A 136 17.77 -9.89 -21.71
C LEU A 136 18.25 -10.23 -20.30
N LYS A 137 19.48 -9.88 -19.92
CA LYS A 137 20.00 -10.09 -18.56
C LYS A 137 19.11 -9.42 -17.51
N ARG A 138 18.75 -8.15 -17.72
CA ARG A 138 17.79 -7.43 -16.85
C ARG A 138 16.42 -8.08 -16.84
N THR A 139 15.98 -8.67 -17.94
CA THR A 139 14.72 -9.41 -17.99
C THR A 139 14.78 -10.68 -17.16
N GLN A 140 15.88 -11.44 -17.23
CA GLN A 140 16.10 -12.59 -16.37
C GLN A 140 16.06 -12.20 -14.88
N GLU A 141 16.78 -11.15 -14.48
CA GLU A 141 16.76 -10.61 -13.10
C GLU A 141 15.33 -10.24 -12.66
N ASN A 142 14.56 -9.54 -13.50
CA ASN A 142 13.18 -9.17 -13.16
C ASN A 142 12.27 -10.39 -13.01
N ILE A 143 12.47 -11.44 -13.81
CA ILE A 143 11.72 -12.69 -13.71
C ILE A 143 12.11 -13.46 -12.43
N GLU A 144 13.38 -13.44 -12.04
CA GLU A 144 13.83 -14.04 -10.77
C GLU A 144 13.22 -13.32 -9.56
N GLU A 145 13.25 -11.99 -9.53
CA GLU A 145 12.60 -11.20 -8.48
C GLU A 145 11.08 -11.44 -8.44
N LEU A 146 10.44 -11.53 -9.61
CA LEU A 146 9.03 -11.88 -9.76
C LEU A 146 8.74 -13.25 -9.15
N CYS A 147 9.61 -14.24 -9.38
CA CYS A 147 9.50 -15.57 -8.78
C CYS A 147 9.58 -15.53 -7.25
N GLN A 148 10.58 -14.82 -6.69
CA GLN A 148 10.72 -14.71 -5.24
C GLN A 148 9.50 -14.02 -4.60
N ALA A 149 8.97 -12.97 -5.24
CA ALA A 149 7.77 -12.29 -4.79
C ALA A 149 6.55 -13.23 -4.75
N VAL A 150 6.30 -13.97 -5.83
CA VAL A 150 5.20 -14.97 -5.91
C VAL A 150 5.32 -16.00 -4.79
N LYS A 151 6.52 -16.58 -4.60
CA LYS A 151 6.76 -17.58 -3.55
C LYS A 151 6.48 -17.03 -2.16
N ALA A 152 6.94 -15.82 -1.87
CA ALA A 152 6.76 -15.20 -0.57
C ALA A 152 5.28 -14.90 -0.27
N ILE A 153 4.51 -14.44 -1.27
CA ILE A 153 3.06 -14.21 -1.13
C ILE A 153 2.31 -15.50 -0.77
N VAL A 154 2.62 -16.59 -1.49
CA VAL A 154 2.00 -17.90 -1.28
C VAL A 154 2.38 -18.47 0.09
N ALA A 155 3.66 -18.40 0.47
CA ALA A 155 4.16 -18.92 1.74
C ALA A 155 3.54 -18.22 2.96
N ALA A 156 3.23 -16.92 2.87
CA ALA A 156 2.59 -16.17 3.95
C ALA A 156 1.10 -16.54 4.15
N GLY A 157 0.46 -17.17 3.16
CA GLY A 157 -0.99 -17.26 3.06
C GLY A 157 -1.68 -17.95 4.23
N THR A 158 -1.28 -19.17 4.57
CA THR A 158 -1.93 -19.95 5.64
C THR A 158 -1.73 -19.30 7.01
N LYS A 159 -0.49 -18.91 7.34
CA LYS A 159 -0.16 -18.25 8.61
C LYS A 159 -0.98 -16.98 8.81
N LEU A 160 -1.08 -16.16 7.77
CA LEU A 160 -1.80 -14.90 7.84
C LEU A 160 -3.31 -15.09 7.95
N GLU A 161 -3.87 -16.07 7.23
CA GLU A 161 -5.27 -16.45 7.34
C GLU A 161 -5.64 -16.92 8.75
N GLU A 162 -4.79 -17.73 9.39
CA GLU A 162 -4.97 -18.17 10.78
C GLU A 162 -4.95 -17.00 11.76
N MET A 163 -3.98 -16.09 11.63
CA MET A 163 -3.88 -14.88 12.48
C MET A 163 -5.13 -14.01 12.36
N ILE A 164 -5.54 -13.70 11.13
CA ILE A 164 -6.73 -12.88 10.83
C ILE A 164 -7.98 -13.55 11.41
N ASN A 165 -8.17 -14.85 11.15
CA ASN A 165 -9.34 -15.57 11.63
C ASN A 165 -9.38 -15.64 13.15
N TRP A 166 -8.24 -15.82 13.83
CA TRP A 166 -8.18 -15.81 15.28
C TRP A 166 -8.57 -14.45 15.86
N LEU A 167 -8.03 -13.35 15.30
CA LEU A 167 -8.33 -11.98 15.75
C LEU A 167 -9.83 -11.68 15.65
N LEU A 168 -10.41 -11.93 14.48
CA LEU A 168 -11.81 -11.61 14.20
C LEU A 168 -12.78 -12.50 14.98
N LYS A 169 -12.53 -13.82 15.04
CA LYS A 169 -13.39 -14.74 15.83
C LYS A 169 -13.30 -14.49 17.34
N SER A 170 -12.22 -13.85 17.81
CA SER A 170 -12.00 -13.58 19.24
C SER A 170 -12.54 -12.24 19.71
N GLU A 171 -13.11 -11.39 18.85
CA GLU A 171 -13.44 -9.99 19.14
C GLU A 171 -14.11 -9.77 20.51
N LYS A 172 -15.17 -10.53 20.83
CA LYS A 172 -15.88 -10.42 22.11
C LYS A 172 -14.95 -10.65 23.31
N ARG A 173 -14.12 -11.70 23.24
CA ARG A 173 -13.15 -12.04 24.29
C ARG A 173 -12.05 -10.98 24.40
N LEU A 174 -11.55 -10.49 23.25
CA LEU A 174 -10.53 -9.44 23.22
C LEU A 174 -11.04 -8.15 23.85
N THR A 175 -12.29 -7.77 23.53
CA THR A 175 -12.95 -6.58 24.08
C THR A 175 -13.09 -6.69 25.60
N GLN A 176 -13.54 -7.84 26.10
CA GLN A 176 -13.61 -8.08 27.54
C GLN A 176 -12.24 -7.95 28.20
N LYS A 177 -11.20 -8.57 27.61
CA LYS A 177 -9.83 -8.54 28.15
C LYS A 177 -9.29 -7.11 28.22
N VAL A 178 -9.44 -6.32 27.16
CA VAL A 178 -9.02 -4.90 27.13
C VAL A 178 -9.78 -4.07 28.18
N ASN A 179 -11.08 -4.31 28.33
CA ASN A 179 -11.88 -3.59 29.32
C ASN A 179 -11.50 -3.92 30.76
N THR A 180 -11.11 -5.18 31.04
CA THR A 180 -10.66 -5.62 32.36
C THR A 180 -9.29 -5.06 32.72
N GLU A 181 -8.37 -4.95 31.76
CA GLU A 181 -7.01 -4.45 32.01
C GLU A 181 -6.96 -2.92 32.15
N ALA A 182 -7.93 -2.21 31.56
CA ALA A 182 -8.00 -0.76 31.64
C ALA A 182 -8.21 -0.29 33.09
N LYS A 183 -7.34 0.61 33.57
CA LYS A 183 -7.36 1.10 34.95
C LYS A 183 -8.41 2.18 35.20
N THR A 184 -8.82 2.86 34.14
CA THR A 184 -9.77 3.97 34.21
C THR A 184 -10.82 3.86 33.10
N HIS A 185 -11.96 4.52 33.31
CA HIS A 185 -13.01 4.61 32.29
C HIS A 185 -12.52 5.26 30.99
N GLN A 186 -11.71 6.32 31.09
CA GLN A 186 -11.12 6.98 29.92
C GLN A 186 -10.18 6.04 29.15
N GLU A 187 -9.37 5.26 29.87
CA GLU A 187 -8.49 4.27 29.27
C GLU A 187 -9.28 3.15 28.59
N CYS A 188 -10.36 2.67 29.21
CA CYS A 188 -11.27 1.68 28.64
C CYS A 188 -11.84 2.17 27.28
N ILE A 189 -12.30 3.43 27.22
CA ILE A 189 -12.77 4.04 25.96
C ILE A 189 -11.66 4.10 24.91
N ARG A 190 -10.47 4.59 25.29
CA ARG A 190 -9.32 4.76 24.37
C ARG A 190 -8.82 3.42 23.83
N LEU A 191 -8.55 2.45 24.70
CA LEU A 191 -8.03 1.14 24.34
C LEU A 191 -9.09 0.32 23.56
N GLY A 192 -10.36 0.40 23.95
CA GLY A 192 -11.45 -0.20 23.19
C GLY A 192 -11.59 0.41 21.79
N GLY A 193 -11.37 1.72 21.65
CA GLY A 193 -11.27 2.38 20.35
C GLY A 193 -10.12 1.87 19.49
N ASN A 194 -8.94 1.70 20.09
CA ASN A 194 -7.77 1.13 19.41
C ASN A 194 -7.99 -0.31 18.96
N LEU A 195 -8.58 -1.15 19.81
CA LEU A 195 -8.94 -2.53 19.46
C LEU A 195 -9.88 -2.58 18.26
N ARG A 196 -10.92 -1.75 18.24
CA ARG A 196 -11.86 -1.69 17.11
C ARG A 196 -11.17 -1.30 15.81
N GLU A 197 -10.24 -0.34 15.83
CA GLU A 197 -9.50 0.04 14.63
C GLU A 197 -8.59 -1.11 14.16
N ASN A 198 -7.88 -1.78 15.06
CA ASN A 198 -7.02 -2.91 14.69
C ASN A 198 -7.84 -4.08 14.10
N LEU A 199 -9.03 -4.36 14.63
CA LEU A 199 -9.92 -5.40 14.09
C LEU A 199 -10.51 -5.03 12.73
N ARG A 200 -10.75 -3.74 12.47
CA ARG A 200 -11.09 -3.25 11.12
C ARG A 200 -9.95 -3.49 10.14
N GLU A 201 -8.71 -3.21 10.53
CA GLU A 201 -7.54 -3.50 9.70
C GLU A 201 -7.37 -5.00 9.45
N ALA A 202 -7.61 -5.86 10.46
CA ALA A 202 -7.66 -7.31 10.28
C ALA A 202 -8.78 -7.75 9.31
N SER A 203 -9.92 -7.08 9.34
CA SER A 203 -11.02 -7.35 8.40
C SER A 203 -10.65 -6.96 6.97
N ARG A 204 -10.03 -5.79 6.79
CA ARG A 204 -9.51 -5.36 5.49
C ARG A 204 -8.44 -6.32 4.96
N ALA A 205 -7.54 -6.77 5.82
CA ALA A 205 -6.54 -7.76 5.46
C ALA A 205 -7.16 -9.10 5.02
N LYS A 206 -8.28 -9.51 5.64
CA LYS A 206 -9.05 -10.71 5.23
C LYS A 206 -9.57 -10.62 3.80
N GLU A 207 -9.88 -9.42 3.32
CA GLU A 207 -10.38 -9.21 1.96
C GLU A 207 -9.24 -9.12 0.94
N LEU A 208 -8.10 -8.51 1.31
CA LEU A 208 -6.98 -8.26 0.40
C LEU A 208 -6.03 -9.44 0.27
N SER A 209 -5.67 -10.10 1.38
CA SER A 209 -4.67 -11.18 1.37
C SER A 209 -5.03 -12.33 0.40
N PRO A 210 -6.30 -12.81 0.33
CA PRO A 210 -6.68 -13.82 -0.65
C PRO A 210 -6.55 -13.35 -2.09
N ARG A 211 -6.80 -12.06 -2.38
CA ARG A 211 -6.65 -11.51 -3.73
C ARG A 211 -5.19 -11.50 -4.17
N TYR A 212 -4.28 -11.10 -3.29
CA TYR A 212 -2.83 -11.15 -3.57
C TYR A 212 -2.37 -12.57 -3.87
N ARG A 213 -2.81 -13.55 -3.08
CA ARG A 213 -2.53 -14.97 -3.31
C ARG A 213 -3.10 -15.45 -4.64
N GLU A 214 -4.32 -15.05 -4.97
CA GLU A 214 -4.98 -15.45 -6.21
C GLU A 214 -4.24 -14.94 -7.44
N GLU A 215 -3.83 -13.68 -7.44
CA GLU A 215 -3.07 -13.11 -8.55
C GLU A 215 -1.68 -13.75 -8.67
N ALA A 216 -0.98 -13.97 -7.55
CA ALA A 216 0.29 -14.68 -7.54
C ALA A 216 0.15 -16.11 -8.10
N ARG A 217 -0.94 -16.81 -7.74
CA ARG A 217 -1.25 -18.15 -8.24
C ARG A 217 -1.57 -18.16 -9.73
N LYS A 218 -2.32 -17.17 -10.24
CA LYS A 218 -2.60 -17.04 -11.68
C LYS A 218 -1.31 -16.87 -12.47
N LEU A 219 -0.42 -16.00 -12.02
CA LEU A 219 0.89 -15.79 -12.65
C LEU A 219 1.74 -17.06 -12.60
N PHE A 220 1.81 -17.73 -11.46
CA PHE A 220 2.53 -19.00 -11.31
C PHE A 220 2.02 -20.07 -12.29
N ASN A 221 0.69 -20.23 -12.39
CA ASN A 221 0.07 -21.19 -13.30
C ASN A 221 0.32 -20.82 -14.77
N GLU A 222 0.30 -19.54 -15.10
CA GLU A 222 0.66 -19.05 -16.43
C GLU A 222 2.10 -19.46 -16.78
N VAL A 223 3.05 -19.25 -15.87
CA VAL A 223 4.45 -19.65 -16.06
C VAL A 223 4.62 -21.17 -16.15
N ALA A 224 3.84 -21.94 -15.39
CA ALA A 224 3.85 -23.40 -15.48
C ALA A 224 3.47 -23.87 -16.88
N LEU A 225 2.38 -23.32 -17.45
CA LEU A 225 1.96 -23.62 -18.81
C LEU A 225 3.02 -23.23 -19.84
N LEU A 226 3.64 -22.04 -19.69
CA LEU A 226 4.75 -21.60 -20.54
C LEU A 226 5.99 -22.49 -20.47
N SER A 227 6.19 -23.16 -19.34
CA SER A 227 7.30 -24.08 -19.09
C SER A 227 6.94 -25.53 -19.45
N GLY A 228 5.75 -25.79 -19.99
CA GLY A 228 5.28 -27.14 -20.33
C GLY A 228 4.91 -28.01 -19.11
N VAL A 229 4.69 -27.40 -17.96
CA VAL A 229 4.25 -28.07 -16.73
C VAL A 229 2.74 -27.94 -16.58
N ASN A 230 2.05 -29.04 -16.26
CA ASN A 230 0.64 -28.99 -15.88
C ASN A 230 0.50 -28.48 -14.43
N PRO A 231 -0.16 -27.33 -14.20
CA PRO A 231 -0.32 -26.73 -12.87
C PRO A 231 -1.32 -27.46 -11.97
#